data_AF-A0A9K3PCK1-F1
#
_entry.id   AF-A0A9K3PCK1-F1
#
_cell.length_a   1.000
_cell.length_b   1.000
_cell.length_c   1.000
_cell.angle_alpha   90.00
_cell.angle_beta   90.00
_cell.angle_gamma   90.00
#
_symmetry.space_group_name_H-M   'P 1'
#
loop_
_entity.id
_entity.type
_entity.pdbx_description
1 polymer ?
#
loop_
_entity_poly.entity_id
_entity_poly.type
_entity_poly.pdbx_seq_one_letter_code
_entity_poly.pdbx_strand_id
1 'polypeptide(L)'
;MYYRTIGNTGMVTSVFGFGFWATFGVKNGLLEREGIDKAKSILKIARDGGINLFDNAETYGNPVGEAERIFGQAYKELSEEDNDKWRRTDVLITTKLFWGGSGLNERGLSRKHILEGMDASLKRLQLDYVDLIFCHRPDSLTPTETVVRAMTDLVRSGKAMAWGTSEWPAQKITEAYWIAKTEGLEPPQFEQPQYHLFHRERVEKEFSPMYERPYNIGLTTWSPLASGLLTGKYNDTSNIPSDSRAKQQGYTWLEGIIQQWEKEGKLEKVKILTEYAKTHLDCSMADLALAWCVKNPNVSCVLLGATKTEQIEANLKAIEVVEKLTNEHMEALETILDNKPDSVYGHGNRQIPTI
;
A
#
# COMPACT_ATOMS: atom_id res chain seq x y z
N MET A 1 9.36 10.73 -11.97
CA MET A 1 8.92 9.50 -11.26
C MET A 1 9.98 8.43 -11.41
N TYR A 2 10.33 7.72 -10.34
CA TYR A 2 11.18 6.53 -10.42
C TYR A 2 10.35 5.27 -10.58
N TYR A 3 10.96 4.24 -11.15
CA TYR A 3 10.35 2.94 -11.36
C TYR A 3 11.24 1.83 -10.78
N ARG A 4 10.62 0.79 -10.23
CA ARG A 4 11.26 -0.38 -9.64
C ARG A 4 10.54 -1.65 -10.06
N THR A 5 11.23 -2.78 -10.04
CA THR A 5 10.57 -4.08 -10.17
C THR A 5 9.80 -4.42 -8.90
N ILE A 6 8.68 -5.13 -9.03
CA ILE A 6 7.94 -5.67 -7.87
C ILE A 6 8.25 -7.15 -7.68
N GLY A 7 9.11 -7.43 -6.70
CA GLY A 7 9.55 -8.78 -6.36
C GLY A 7 10.08 -9.55 -7.56
N ASN A 8 9.73 -10.84 -7.64
CA ASN A 8 10.11 -11.73 -8.75
C ASN A 8 9.15 -11.69 -9.95
N THR A 9 8.22 -10.73 -10.03
CA THR A 9 7.17 -10.73 -11.07
C THR A 9 7.68 -10.35 -12.46
N GLY A 10 8.80 -9.64 -12.55
CA GLY A 10 9.27 -9.00 -13.77
C GLY A 10 8.48 -7.73 -14.17
N MET A 11 7.40 -7.40 -13.46
CA MET A 11 6.64 -6.17 -13.67
C MET A 11 7.33 -4.97 -13.02
N VAL A 12 7.12 -3.79 -13.60
CA VAL A 12 7.73 -2.53 -13.18
C VAL A 12 6.66 -1.56 -12.69
N THR A 13 6.82 -1.07 -11.46
CA THR A 13 5.91 -0.14 -10.81
C THR A 13 6.59 1.20 -10.52
N SER A 14 5.83 2.29 -10.58
CA SER A 14 6.24 3.58 -10.03
C SER A 14 6.43 3.49 -8.52
N VAL A 15 7.41 4.21 -7.98
CA VAL A 15 7.67 4.20 -6.52
C VAL A 15 6.53 4.79 -5.68
N PHE A 16 5.64 5.55 -6.32
CA PHE A 16 4.34 5.92 -5.76
C PHE A 16 3.22 5.20 -6.51
N GLY A 17 2.27 4.65 -5.76
CA GLY A 17 1.01 4.13 -6.27
C GLY A 17 -0.15 4.91 -5.67
N PHE A 18 -1.37 4.68 -6.16
CA PHE A 18 -2.56 5.33 -5.63
C PHE A 18 -3.59 4.32 -5.13
N GLY A 19 -3.96 4.40 -3.85
CA GLY A 19 -4.93 3.52 -3.20
C GLY A 19 -6.31 4.15 -3.06
N PHE A 20 -7.35 3.34 -3.28
CA PHE A 20 -8.76 3.78 -3.29
C PHE A 20 -9.46 3.75 -1.91
N TRP A 21 -8.78 3.25 -0.87
CA TRP A 21 -9.37 3.10 0.47
C TRP A 21 -9.84 4.44 1.07
N ALA A 22 -10.94 4.39 1.84
CA ALA A 22 -11.52 5.48 2.63
C ALA A 22 -11.95 6.74 1.88
N THR A 23 -11.77 6.79 0.55
CA THR A 23 -12.03 7.97 -0.28
C THR A 23 -13.27 7.77 -1.13
N PHE A 24 -13.23 6.79 -2.04
CA PHE A 24 -14.28 6.56 -3.01
C PHE A 24 -15.31 5.57 -2.47
N GLY A 25 -16.59 5.83 -2.73
CA GLY A 25 -17.67 4.95 -2.29
C GLY A 25 -18.04 5.05 -0.80
N VAL A 26 -17.39 5.89 0.01
CA VAL A 26 -17.65 5.95 1.47
C VAL A 26 -18.14 7.32 1.95
N LYS A 27 -17.79 8.41 1.25
CA LYS A 27 -18.22 9.75 1.62
C LYS A 27 -19.54 10.11 0.94
N ASN A 28 -20.46 10.72 1.68
CA ASN A 28 -21.64 11.36 1.09
C ASN A 28 -21.16 12.33 -0.01
N GLY A 29 -21.63 12.15 -1.25
CA GLY A 29 -21.19 12.91 -2.43
C GLY A 29 -20.07 12.27 -3.27
N LEU A 30 -19.41 11.20 -2.84
CA LEU A 30 -18.43 10.46 -3.68
C LEU A 30 -18.98 9.11 -4.13
N LEU A 31 -20.24 9.12 -4.55
CA LEU A 31 -20.99 8.00 -5.11
C LEU A 31 -21.36 8.32 -6.56
N GLU A 32 -21.73 7.29 -7.32
CA GLU A 32 -22.27 7.43 -8.68
C GLU A 32 -21.39 8.34 -9.56
N ARG A 33 -21.98 9.30 -10.29
CA ARG A 33 -21.28 10.15 -11.25
C ARG A 33 -20.26 11.08 -10.59
N GLU A 34 -20.61 11.69 -9.46
CA GLU A 34 -19.71 12.61 -8.75
C GLU A 34 -18.45 11.88 -8.24
N GLY A 35 -18.62 10.66 -7.71
CA GLY A 35 -17.51 9.78 -7.35
C GLY A 35 -16.61 9.43 -8.54
N ILE A 36 -17.21 9.11 -9.69
CA ILE A 36 -16.48 8.80 -10.93
C ILE A 36 -15.70 10.03 -11.42
N ASP A 37 -16.32 11.20 -11.51
CA ASP A 37 -15.66 12.41 -12.00
C ASP A 37 -14.51 12.86 -11.08
N LYS A 38 -14.69 12.72 -9.76
CA LYS A 38 -13.62 12.98 -8.81
C LYS A 38 -12.48 11.96 -8.94
N ALA A 39 -12.81 10.67 -9.10
CA ALA A 39 -11.82 9.62 -9.33
C ALA A 39 -11.02 9.91 -10.61
N LYS A 40 -11.69 10.26 -11.71
CA LYS A 40 -11.05 10.65 -12.98
C LYS A 40 -10.07 11.81 -12.79
N SER A 41 -10.50 12.86 -12.08
CA SER A 41 -9.65 14.04 -11.83
C SER A 41 -8.37 13.68 -11.07
N ILE A 42 -8.51 12.86 -10.02
CA ILE A 42 -7.37 12.40 -9.21
C ILE A 42 -6.46 11.45 -10.01
N LEU A 43 -7.05 10.51 -10.75
CA LEU A 43 -6.35 9.55 -11.59
C LEU A 43 -5.56 10.23 -12.71
N LYS A 44 -6.11 11.27 -13.35
CA LYS A 44 -5.39 12.07 -14.35
C LYS A 44 -4.12 12.66 -13.77
N ILE A 45 -4.21 13.37 -12.65
CA ILE A 45 -3.05 13.98 -11.97
C ILE A 45 -2.03 12.92 -11.56
N ALA A 46 -2.48 11.81 -10.94
CA ALA A 46 -1.60 10.72 -10.55
C ALA A 46 -0.83 10.17 -11.76
N ARG A 47 -1.54 9.91 -12.87
CA ARG A 47 -0.94 9.37 -14.08
C ARG A 47 -0.04 10.35 -14.81
N ASP A 48 -0.39 11.64 -14.85
CA ASP A 48 0.48 12.73 -15.31
C ASP A 48 1.77 12.83 -14.49
N GLY A 49 1.68 12.59 -13.18
CA GLY A 49 2.83 12.45 -12.29
C GLY A 49 3.68 11.20 -12.52
N GLY A 50 3.29 10.30 -13.43
CA GLY A 50 4.00 9.06 -13.75
C GLY A 50 3.55 7.84 -12.96
N ILE A 51 2.53 7.93 -12.09
CA ILE A 51 2.01 6.78 -11.36
C ILE A 51 1.41 5.77 -12.34
N ASN A 52 1.81 4.51 -12.22
CA ASN A 52 1.23 3.41 -12.98
C ASN A 52 0.51 2.36 -12.12
N LEU A 53 0.67 2.35 -10.79
CA LEU A 53 0.04 1.37 -9.91
C LEU A 53 -1.19 1.94 -9.20
N PHE A 54 -2.33 1.26 -9.33
CA PHE A 54 -3.61 1.63 -8.74
C PHE A 54 -4.19 0.48 -7.91
N ASP A 55 -4.45 0.75 -6.64
CA ASP A 55 -4.74 -0.26 -5.63
C ASP A 55 -6.19 -0.20 -5.12
N ASN A 56 -6.88 -1.34 -5.18
CA ASN A 56 -8.28 -1.53 -4.80
C ASN A 56 -8.45 -2.69 -3.81
N ALA A 57 -9.68 -2.95 -3.38
CA ALA A 57 -10.06 -4.17 -2.65
C ALA A 57 -11.58 -4.39 -2.81
N GLU A 58 -12.02 -5.65 -2.80
CA GLU A 58 -13.45 -5.97 -2.88
C GLU A 58 -14.27 -5.35 -1.73
N THR A 59 -13.63 -5.13 -0.58
CA THR A 59 -14.29 -4.60 0.62
C THR A 59 -14.45 -3.08 0.61
N TYR A 60 -13.79 -2.36 -0.29
CA TYR A 60 -13.76 -0.89 -0.25
C TYR A 60 -15.03 -0.28 -0.81
N GLY A 61 -15.55 0.72 -0.09
CA GLY A 61 -16.80 1.39 -0.42
C GLY A 61 -17.97 0.94 0.45
N ASN A 62 -19.03 1.73 0.43
CA ASN A 62 -20.34 1.44 1.01
C ASN A 62 -21.41 1.82 -0.04
N PRO A 63 -22.04 0.83 -0.73
CA PRO A 63 -21.97 -0.60 -0.45
C PRO A 63 -20.59 -1.23 -0.74
N VAL A 64 -20.34 -2.41 -0.18
CA VAL A 64 -19.11 -3.19 -0.38
C VAL A 64 -18.82 -3.35 -1.88
N GLY A 65 -17.60 -3.02 -2.30
CA GLY A 65 -17.14 -3.09 -3.69
C GLY A 65 -17.38 -1.82 -4.51
N GLU A 66 -18.03 -0.81 -3.95
CA GLU A 66 -18.32 0.44 -4.67
C GLU A 66 -17.06 1.18 -5.14
N ALA A 67 -15.95 1.07 -4.41
CA ALA A 67 -14.69 1.67 -4.85
C ALA A 67 -14.16 1.04 -6.14
N GLU A 68 -14.26 -0.29 -6.30
CA GLU A 68 -13.88 -0.98 -7.54
C GLU A 68 -14.79 -0.58 -8.70
N ARG A 69 -16.10 -0.41 -8.46
CA ARG A 69 -17.05 0.04 -9.48
C ARG A 69 -16.72 1.46 -9.97
N ILE A 70 -16.45 2.37 -9.04
CA ILE A 70 -16.05 3.76 -9.35
C ILE A 70 -14.73 3.77 -10.12
N PHE A 71 -13.72 3.03 -9.65
CA PHE A 71 -12.43 2.92 -10.34
C PHE A 71 -12.59 2.35 -11.75
N GLY A 72 -13.30 1.24 -11.91
CA GLY A 72 -13.50 0.58 -13.21
C GLY A 72 -14.17 1.49 -14.23
N GLN A 73 -15.22 2.20 -13.82
CA GLN A 73 -15.90 3.17 -14.69
C GLN A 73 -15.01 4.38 -15.02
N ALA A 74 -14.29 4.92 -14.03
CA ALA A 74 -13.35 6.02 -14.26
C ALA A 74 -12.21 5.62 -15.21
N TYR A 75 -11.59 4.46 -15.00
CA TYR A 75 -10.52 3.92 -15.83
C TYR A 75 -10.98 3.69 -17.28
N LYS A 76 -12.18 3.11 -17.46
CA LYS A 76 -12.78 2.93 -18.79
C LYS A 76 -12.96 4.25 -19.52
N GLU A 77 -13.59 5.23 -18.90
CA GLU A 77 -13.80 6.56 -19.51
C GLU A 77 -12.47 7.26 -19.82
N LEU A 78 -11.47 7.13 -18.94
CA LEU A 78 -10.14 7.69 -19.17
C LEU A 78 -9.41 7.01 -20.35
N SER A 79 -9.58 5.70 -20.49
CA SER A 79 -9.02 4.94 -21.61
C SER A 79 -9.69 5.28 -22.94
N GLU A 80 -10.99 5.58 -22.92
CA GLU A 80 -11.73 6.07 -24.09
C GLU A 80 -11.34 7.51 -24.46
N GLU A 81 -11.04 8.35 -23.46
CA GLU A 81 -10.57 9.73 -23.66
C GLU A 81 -9.13 9.81 -24.18
N ASP A 82 -8.22 8.97 -23.67
CA ASP A 82 -6.79 8.98 -24.01
C ASP A 82 -6.22 7.55 -23.87
N ASN A 83 -6.44 6.75 -24.91
CA ASN A 83 -6.01 5.36 -24.92
C ASN A 83 -4.49 5.23 -24.79
N ASP A 84 -3.69 6.11 -25.39
CA ASP A 84 -2.23 6.00 -25.35
C ASP A 84 -1.67 6.17 -23.94
N LYS A 85 -2.29 7.03 -23.12
CA LYS A 85 -1.88 7.25 -21.73
C LYS A 85 -2.36 6.18 -20.76
N TRP A 86 -3.50 5.56 -21.07
CA TRP A 86 -4.22 4.60 -20.23
C TRP A 86 -4.24 3.18 -20.82
N ARG A 87 -3.32 2.85 -21.72
CA ARG A 87 -3.21 1.49 -22.26
C ARG A 87 -3.10 0.49 -21.12
N ARG A 88 -3.84 -0.61 -21.24
CA ARG A 88 -3.85 -1.68 -20.22
C ARG A 88 -2.45 -2.24 -19.93
N THR A 89 -1.53 -2.19 -20.89
CA THR A 89 -0.13 -2.60 -20.77
C THR A 89 0.73 -1.66 -19.92
N ASP A 90 0.30 -0.41 -19.74
CA ASP A 90 1.09 0.65 -19.12
C ASP A 90 0.64 0.93 -17.68
N VAL A 91 -0.45 0.31 -17.24
CA VAL A 91 -1.02 0.43 -15.89
C VAL A 91 -0.99 -0.92 -15.17
N LEU A 92 -0.70 -0.86 -13.87
CA LEU A 92 -0.78 -1.98 -12.95
C LEU A 92 -1.98 -1.77 -12.03
N ILE A 93 -2.95 -2.67 -12.11
CA ILE A 93 -4.18 -2.63 -11.32
C ILE A 93 -4.12 -3.76 -10.31
N THR A 94 -4.35 -3.45 -9.05
CA THR A 94 -4.38 -4.43 -7.97
C THR A 94 -5.75 -4.48 -7.30
N THR A 95 -6.11 -5.64 -6.77
CA THR A 95 -7.21 -5.76 -5.81
C THR A 95 -6.89 -6.78 -4.73
N LYS A 96 -7.75 -6.89 -3.72
CA LYS A 96 -7.59 -7.76 -2.55
C LYS A 96 -8.86 -8.50 -2.24
N LEU A 97 -8.72 -9.75 -1.85
CA LEU A 97 -9.81 -10.63 -1.47
C LEU A 97 -9.69 -11.01 0.00
N PHE A 98 -10.79 -10.85 0.74
CA PHE A 98 -11.06 -11.43 2.06
C PHE A 98 -12.50 -11.13 2.54
N TRP A 99 -13.08 -9.97 2.21
CA TRP A 99 -14.41 -9.56 2.70
C TRP A 99 -15.27 -9.08 1.52
N GLY A 100 -15.95 -10.01 0.85
CA GLY A 100 -16.77 -9.71 -0.32
C GLY A 100 -18.25 -9.50 -0.03
N GLY A 101 -18.73 -9.85 1.17
CA GLY A 101 -20.14 -9.70 1.51
C GLY A 101 -20.50 -10.14 2.93
N SER A 102 -21.80 -10.22 3.20
CA SER A 102 -22.35 -10.56 4.53
C SER A 102 -22.61 -12.06 4.71
N GLY A 103 -22.62 -12.83 3.62
CA GLY A 103 -22.80 -14.27 3.61
C GLY A 103 -21.69 -15.03 4.35
N LEU A 104 -21.98 -16.29 4.70
CA LEU A 104 -21.05 -17.15 5.44
C LEU A 104 -19.78 -17.47 4.64
N ASN A 105 -19.92 -17.65 3.33
CA ASN A 105 -18.83 -17.99 2.41
C ASN A 105 -18.40 -16.80 1.53
N GLU A 106 -18.84 -15.58 1.85
CA GLU A 106 -18.44 -14.35 1.15
C GLU A 106 -17.26 -13.65 1.85
N ARG A 107 -16.49 -14.42 2.64
CA ARG A 107 -15.32 -13.94 3.36
C ARG A 107 -14.28 -15.04 3.61
N GLY A 108 -13.07 -14.62 3.95
CA GLY A 108 -11.91 -15.49 4.20
C GLY A 108 -11.15 -15.81 2.92
N LEU A 109 -10.31 -16.83 2.98
CA LEU A 109 -9.45 -17.25 1.86
C LEU A 109 -9.73 -18.67 1.40
N SER A 110 -10.96 -19.16 1.63
CA SER A 110 -11.41 -20.41 1.06
C SER A 110 -11.33 -20.36 -0.47
N ARG A 111 -11.10 -21.51 -1.11
CA ARG A 111 -11.12 -21.62 -2.57
C ARG A 111 -12.40 -21.03 -3.18
N LYS A 112 -13.55 -21.28 -2.56
CA LYS A 112 -14.85 -20.75 -3.00
C LYS A 112 -14.83 -19.23 -3.04
N HIS A 113 -14.46 -18.59 -1.94
CA HIS A 113 -14.42 -17.12 -1.85
C HIS A 113 -13.37 -16.51 -2.78
N ILE A 114 -12.19 -17.11 -2.88
CA ILE A 114 -11.13 -16.62 -3.77
C ILE A 114 -11.61 -16.57 -5.23
N LEU A 115 -12.25 -17.63 -5.71
CA LEU A 115 -12.71 -17.68 -7.10
C LEU A 115 -13.93 -16.79 -7.35
N GLU A 116 -14.93 -16.84 -6.48
CA GLU A 116 -16.18 -16.06 -6.62
C GLU A 116 -15.95 -14.55 -6.37
N GLY A 117 -15.14 -14.22 -5.37
CA GLY A 117 -14.73 -12.85 -5.07
C GLY A 117 -13.92 -12.23 -6.20
N MET A 118 -13.01 -13.00 -6.82
CA MET A 118 -12.27 -12.52 -7.98
C MET A 118 -13.18 -12.20 -9.17
N ASP A 119 -14.13 -13.08 -9.49
CA ASP A 119 -15.10 -12.85 -10.57
C ASP A 119 -15.96 -11.61 -10.30
N ALA A 120 -16.38 -11.42 -9.05
CA ALA A 120 -17.13 -10.23 -8.63
C ALA A 120 -16.29 -8.95 -8.76
N SER A 121 -15.02 -8.99 -8.34
CA SER A 121 -14.08 -7.86 -8.46
C SER A 121 -13.82 -7.49 -9.92
N LEU A 122 -13.50 -8.46 -10.79
CA LEU A 122 -13.28 -8.21 -12.23
C LEU A 122 -14.51 -7.58 -12.89
N LYS A 123 -15.71 -8.06 -12.55
CA LYS A 123 -16.96 -7.48 -13.04
C LYS A 123 -17.14 -6.02 -12.60
N ARG A 124 -16.85 -5.69 -11.34
CA ARG A 124 -16.92 -4.30 -10.85
C ARG A 124 -15.86 -3.40 -11.49
N LEU A 125 -14.64 -3.91 -11.65
CA LEU A 125 -13.53 -3.23 -12.29
C LEU A 125 -13.71 -3.07 -13.81
N GLN A 126 -14.59 -3.85 -14.43
CA GLN A 126 -14.76 -3.93 -15.89
C GLN A 126 -13.46 -4.36 -16.59
N LEU A 127 -12.78 -5.36 -16.03
CA LEU A 127 -11.50 -5.90 -16.53
C LEU A 127 -11.57 -7.41 -16.70
N ASP A 128 -10.76 -7.94 -17.60
CA ASP A 128 -10.56 -9.39 -17.75
C ASP A 128 -9.55 -9.94 -16.74
N TYR A 129 -8.61 -9.09 -16.27
CA TYR A 129 -7.58 -9.45 -15.33
C TYR A 129 -7.06 -8.26 -14.50
N VAL A 130 -6.50 -8.56 -13.34
CA VAL A 130 -5.68 -7.63 -12.54
C VAL A 130 -4.20 -8.03 -12.62
N ASP A 131 -3.29 -7.09 -12.46
CA ASP A 131 -1.86 -7.41 -12.51
C ASP A 131 -1.42 -8.11 -11.23
N LEU A 132 -1.88 -7.61 -10.09
CA LEU A 132 -1.53 -8.12 -8.77
C LEU A 132 -2.79 -8.42 -7.94
N ILE A 133 -2.97 -9.67 -7.53
CA ILE A 133 -4.04 -10.06 -6.60
C ILE A 133 -3.48 -10.34 -5.20
N PHE A 134 -4.12 -9.79 -4.18
CA PHE A 134 -3.69 -9.93 -2.79
C PHE A 134 -4.67 -10.75 -1.95
N CYS A 135 -4.14 -11.62 -1.10
CA CYS A 135 -4.85 -12.03 0.11
C CYS A 135 -4.89 -10.84 1.08
N HIS A 136 -6.07 -10.25 1.34
CA HIS A 136 -6.15 -8.99 2.10
C HIS A 136 -5.66 -9.16 3.55
N ARG A 137 -5.86 -10.31 4.17
CA ARG A 137 -5.38 -10.65 5.52
C ARG A 137 -5.06 -12.14 5.61
N PRO A 138 -4.26 -12.61 6.59
CA PRO A 138 -4.14 -14.03 6.86
C PRO A 138 -5.48 -14.59 7.33
N ASP A 139 -5.86 -15.75 6.80
CA ASP A 139 -7.01 -16.51 7.28
C ASP A 139 -6.51 -17.59 8.25
N SER A 140 -7.14 -17.69 9.42
CA SER A 140 -6.84 -18.70 10.44
C SER A 140 -7.68 -19.97 10.26
N LEU A 141 -8.79 -19.89 9.52
CA LEU A 141 -9.72 -21.00 9.30
C LEU A 141 -9.44 -21.74 7.99
N THR A 142 -8.72 -21.12 7.05
CA THR A 142 -8.34 -21.75 5.79
C THR A 142 -6.86 -22.20 5.84
N PRO A 143 -6.56 -23.49 5.58
CA PRO A 143 -5.18 -23.96 5.47
C PRO A 143 -4.39 -23.21 4.40
N THR A 144 -3.11 -22.90 4.67
CA THR A 144 -2.23 -22.19 3.73
C THR A 144 -2.15 -22.88 2.37
N GLU A 145 -2.10 -24.22 2.34
CA GLU A 145 -2.09 -25.01 1.10
C GLU A 145 -3.32 -24.75 0.22
N THR A 146 -4.52 -24.68 0.83
CA THR A 146 -5.77 -24.35 0.12
C THR A 146 -5.69 -22.98 -0.53
N VAL A 147 -5.12 -21.99 0.18
CA VAL A 147 -4.92 -20.63 -0.35
C VAL A 147 -3.96 -20.66 -1.54
N VAL A 148 -2.79 -21.29 -1.39
CA VAL A 148 -1.77 -21.37 -2.45
C VAL A 148 -2.32 -22.03 -3.72
N ARG A 149 -3.06 -23.14 -3.60
CA ARG A 149 -3.71 -23.81 -4.74
C ARG A 149 -4.75 -22.92 -5.40
N ALA A 150 -5.61 -22.25 -4.62
CA ALA A 150 -6.63 -21.36 -5.17
C ALA A 150 -6.03 -20.14 -5.89
N MET A 151 -5.00 -19.53 -5.32
CA MET A 151 -4.29 -18.39 -5.94
C MET A 151 -3.51 -18.82 -7.18
N THR A 152 -2.92 -20.02 -7.18
CA THR A 152 -2.30 -20.61 -8.36
C THR A 152 -3.28 -20.79 -9.50
N ASP A 153 -4.49 -21.30 -9.22
CA ASP A 153 -5.51 -21.45 -10.25
C ASP A 153 -5.98 -20.10 -10.80
N LEU A 154 -6.10 -19.06 -9.96
CA LEU A 154 -6.38 -17.71 -10.44
C LEU A 154 -5.30 -17.20 -11.39
N VAL A 155 -4.03 -17.34 -11.03
CA VAL A 155 -2.92 -16.91 -11.90
C VAL A 155 -2.91 -17.69 -13.20
N ARG A 156 -3.01 -19.02 -13.14
CA ARG A 156 -3.00 -19.89 -14.33
C ARG A 156 -4.23 -19.72 -15.21
N SER A 157 -5.35 -19.26 -14.66
CA SER A 157 -6.55 -18.92 -15.45
C SER A 157 -6.41 -17.60 -16.22
N GLY A 158 -5.37 -16.80 -15.96
CA GLY A 158 -5.16 -15.49 -16.58
C GLY A 158 -5.96 -14.36 -15.92
N LYS A 159 -6.73 -14.62 -14.85
CA LYS A 159 -7.49 -13.59 -14.12
C LYS A 159 -6.59 -12.67 -13.28
N ALA A 160 -5.39 -13.14 -12.94
CA ALA A 160 -4.34 -12.32 -12.34
C ALA A 160 -2.97 -12.67 -12.92
N MET A 161 -2.05 -11.70 -13.02
CA MET A 161 -0.69 -11.97 -13.53
C MET A 161 0.23 -12.56 -12.45
N ALA A 162 0.07 -12.11 -11.20
CA ALA A 162 0.79 -12.63 -10.04
C ALA A 162 -0.02 -12.42 -8.76
N TRP A 163 0.34 -13.13 -7.70
CA TRP A 163 -0.32 -13.01 -6.41
C TRP A 163 0.63 -12.75 -5.24
N GLY A 164 0.07 -12.20 -4.18
CA GLY A 164 0.79 -11.86 -2.97
C GLY A 164 -0.13 -11.72 -1.76
N THR A 165 0.42 -11.19 -0.68
CA THR A 165 -0.20 -11.19 0.65
C THR A 165 -0.28 -9.76 1.22
N SER A 166 -1.13 -9.53 2.22
CA SER A 166 -1.20 -8.24 2.92
C SER A 166 -1.41 -8.45 4.41
N GLU A 167 -0.52 -7.86 5.21
CA GLU A 167 -0.45 -8.04 6.65
C GLU A 167 -0.24 -9.49 7.07
N TRP A 168 0.46 -10.28 6.25
CA TRP A 168 0.84 -11.64 6.63
C TRP A 168 2.15 -11.64 7.43
N PRO A 169 2.28 -12.49 8.46
CA PRO A 169 3.57 -12.69 9.12
C PRO A 169 4.55 -13.42 8.19
N ALA A 170 5.85 -13.14 8.31
CA ALA A 170 6.91 -13.74 7.49
C ALA A 170 6.86 -15.27 7.50
N GLN A 171 6.54 -15.86 8.65
CA GLN A 171 6.39 -17.32 8.79
C GLN A 171 5.30 -17.88 7.86
N LYS A 172 4.14 -17.23 7.71
CA LYS A 172 3.10 -17.69 6.78
C LYS A 172 3.47 -17.45 5.32
N ILE A 173 4.17 -16.36 5.02
CA ILE A 173 4.64 -16.07 3.66
C ILE A 173 5.65 -17.13 3.22
N THR A 174 6.62 -17.45 4.06
CA THR A 174 7.63 -18.50 3.78
C THR A 174 7.00 -19.90 3.71
N GLU A 175 6.01 -20.21 4.56
CA GLU A 175 5.21 -21.44 4.47
C GLU A 175 4.52 -21.54 3.10
N ALA A 176 3.79 -20.50 2.69
CA ALA A 176 3.11 -20.45 1.39
C ALA A 176 4.10 -20.57 0.21
N TYR A 177 5.25 -19.90 0.30
CA TYR A 177 6.31 -19.98 -0.69
C TYR A 177 6.81 -21.42 -0.85
N TRP A 178 7.12 -22.11 0.26
CA TRP A 178 7.67 -23.46 0.19
C TRP A 178 6.64 -24.49 -0.25
N ILE A 179 5.39 -24.39 0.19
CA ILE A 179 4.29 -25.21 -0.36
C ILE A 179 4.24 -25.07 -1.88
N ALA A 180 4.30 -23.83 -2.38
CA ALA A 180 4.25 -23.60 -3.81
C ALA A 180 5.45 -24.20 -4.55
N LYS A 181 6.67 -24.00 -4.02
CA LYS A 181 7.88 -24.56 -4.64
C LYS A 181 7.93 -26.07 -4.63
N THR A 182 7.49 -26.72 -3.55
CA THR A 182 7.52 -28.19 -3.46
C THR A 182 6.47 -28.87 -4.33
N GLU A 183 5.36 -28.18 -4.58
CA GLU A 183 4.23 -28.76 -5.33
C GLU A 183 4.13 -28.27 -6.78
N GLY A 184 5.06 -27.43 -7.24
CA GLY A 184 5.02 -26.87 -8.59
C GLY A 184 3.85 -25.90 -8.80
N LEU A 185 3.52 -25.11 -7.78
CA LEU A 185 2.49 -24.08 -7.79
C LEU A 185 3.13 -22.67 -7.82
N GLU A 186 2.31 -21.63 -7.97
CA GLU A 186 2.80 -20.25 -7.99
C GLU A 186 3.00 -19.73 -6.56
N PRO A 187 4.20 -19.28 -6.16
CA PRO A 187 4.44 -18.71 -4.83
C PRO A 187 3.93 -17.26 -4.73
N PRO A 188 3.65 -16.74 -3.51
CA PRO A 188 3.44 -15.31 -3.33
C PRO A 188 4.73 -14.56 -3.67
N GLN A 189 4.63 -13.47 -4.44
CA GLN A 189 5.80 -12.72 -4.93
C GLN A 189 5.96 -11.32 -4.33
N PHE A 190 4.92 -10.84 -3.66
CA PHE A 190 4.88 -9.51 -3.07
C PHE A 190 4.01 -9.49 -1.82
N GLU A 191 4.23 -8.48 -0.98
CA GLU A 191 3.50 -8.27 0.27
C GLU A 191 3.08 -6.80 0.39
N GLN A 192 1.95 -6.55 1.04
CA GLN A 192 1.42 -5.20 1.29
C GLN A 192 1.32 -4.91 2.79
N PRO A 193 2.43 -4.49 3.44
CA PRO A 193 2.49 -4.17 4.86
C PRO A 193 2.34 -2.67 5.12
N GLN A 194 1.91 -2.33 6.33
CA GLN A 194 1.98 -0.95 6.82
C GLN A 194 3.45 -0.53 6.93
N TYR A 195 3.78 0.70 6.49
CA TYR A 195 5.12 1.24 6.67
C TYR A 195 5.11 2.75 6.73
N HIS A 196 5.69 3.29 7.80
CA HIS A 196 5.94 4.72 7.98
C HIS A 196 6.94 4.91 9.12
N LEU A 197 7.34 6.16 9.37
CA LEU A 197 8.33 6.56 10.39
C LEU A 197 8.11 5.99 11.81
N PHE A 198 6.89 5.57 12.14
CA PHE A 198 6.51 5.00 13.45
C PHE A 198 5.97 3.55 13.37
N HIS A 199 6.08 2.90 12.22
CA HIS A 199 5.71 1.50 12.02
C HIS A 199 6.71 0.85 11.06
N ARG A 200 7.75 0.24 11.65
CA ARG A 200 8.99 -0.15 10.95
C ARG A 200 9.33 -1.63 11.09
N GLU A 201 8.98 -2.24 12.23
CA GLU A 201 9.42 -3.58 12.65
C GLU A 201 9.22 -4.65 11.56
N ARG A 202 8.04 -4.70 10.94
CA ARG A 202 7.77 -5.74 9.94
C ARG A 202 8.63 -5.60 8.69
N VAL A 203 8.71 -4.38 8.15
CA VAL A 203 9.45 -4.11 6.91
C VAL A 203 10.96 -4.19 7.17
N GLU A 204 11.47 -3.48 8.17
CA GLU A 204 12.92 -3.37 8.34
C GLU A 204 13.56 -4.57 9.04
N LYS A 205 12.80 -5.37 9.79
CA LYS A 205 13.30 -6.52 10.55
C LYS A 205 12.64 -7.82 10.15
N GLU A 206 11.34 -7.98 10.35
CA GLU A 206 10.63 -9.26 10.12
C GLU A 206 10.82 -9.79 8.69
N PHE A 207 10.77 -8.90 7.70
CA PHE A 207 10.88 -9.24 6.29
C PHE A 207 12.30 -9.20 5.73
N SER A 208 13.27 -8.75 6.50
CA SER A 208 14.66 -8.61 6.04
C SER A 208 15.26 -9.89 5.42
N PRO A 209 14.96 -11.12 5.90
CA PRO A 209 15.48 -12.34 5.26
C PRO A 209 14.79 -12.69 3.93
N MET A 210 13.66 -12.05 3.60
CA MET A 210 12.87 -12.35 2.40
C MET A 210 13.16 -11.41 1.22
N TYR A 211 13.99 -10.38 1.40
CA TYR A 211 14.35 -9.47 0.31
C TYR A 211 15.37 -10.06 -0.67
N GLU A 212 16.11 -11.09 -0.24
CA GLU A 212 17.08 -11.78 -1.07
C GLU A 212 16.56 -13.13 -1.58
N ARG A 213 17.36 -13.78 -2.42
CA ARG A 213 17.05 -15.12 -2.92
C ARG A 213 16.92 -16.09 -1.73
N PRO A 214 15.97 -17.04 -1.79
CA PRO A 214 15.16 -17.39 -2.95
C PRO A 214 13.84 -16.59 -3.08
N TYR A 215 13.49 -15.76 -2.10
CA TYR A 215 12.17 -15.12 -2.01
C TYR A 215 12.05 -13.88 -2.90
N ASN A 216 13.04 -12.99 -2.86
CA ASN A 216 13.04 -11.64 -3.46
C ASN A 216 11.64 -10.98 -3.44
N ILE A 217 11.04 -10.85 -2.26
CA ILE A 217 9.67 -10.33 -2.13
C ILE A 217 9.63 -8.83 -2.46
N GLY A 218 8.66 -8.42 -3.28
CA GLY A 218 8.38 -7.00 -3.53
C GLY A 218 7.43 -6.43 -2.49
N LEU A 219 7.54 -5.13 -2.19
CA LEU A 219 6.62 -4.48 -1.26
C LEU A 219 5.82 -3.35 -1.91
N THR A 220 4.50 -3.40 -1.73
CA THR A 220 3.62 -2.23 -1.88
C THR A 220 3.22 -1.76 -0.49
N THR A 221 3.81 -0.70 0.06
CA THR A 221 3.52 -0.30 1.45
C THR A 221 2.30 0.63 1.54
N TRP A 222 1.60 0.60 2.66
CA TRP A 222 0.39 1.42 2.86
C TRP A 222 0.44 2.29 4.12
N SER A 223 -0.43 3.30 4.15
CA SER A 223 -0.50 4.34 5.19
C SER A 223 0.83 5.04 5.50
N PRO A 224 1.57 5.54 4.49
CA PRO A 224 2.88 6.18 4.72
C PRO A 224 2.77 7.47 5.56
N LEU A 225 1.58 8.08 5.60
CA LEU A 225 1.29 9.26 6.42
C LEU A 225 0.58 8.93 7.74
N ALA A 226 0.51 7.65 8.11
CA ALA A 226 -0.20 7.15 9.29
C ALA A 226 -1.62 7.75 9.40
N SER A 227 -2.47 7.57 8.39
CA SER A 227 -3.81 8.17 8.33
C SER A 227 -3.88 9.71 8.45
N GLY A 228 -2.77 10.41 8.21
CA GLY A 228 -2.65 11.87 8.26
C GLY A 228 -1.93 12.42 9.49
N LEU A 229 -1.56 11.57 10.45
CA LEU A 229 -0.74 11.97 11.63
C LEU A 229 0.61 12.56 11.21
N LEU A 230 1.21 12.08 10.12
CA LEU A 230 2.49 12.57 9.62
C LEU A 230 2.36 13.75 8.65
N THR A 231 1.26 14.49 8.67
CA THR A 231 1.19 15.78 7.96
C THR A 231 1.30 16.97 8.92
N GLY A 232 1.42 16.74 10.23
CA GLY A 232 1.42 17.77 11.26
C GLY A 232 0.06 18.38 11.58
N LYS A 233 -1.02 18.01 10.86
CA LYS A 233 -2.37 18.60 11.03
C LYS A 233 -3.02 18.28 12.38
N TYR A 234 -2.48 17.30 13.11
CA TYR A 234 -2.96 16.87 14.42
C TYR A 234 -1.95 17.21 15.54
N ASN A 235 -0.98 18.09 15.29
CA ASN A 235 0.01 18.51 16.30
C ASN A 235 -0.61 19.30 17.46
N ASP A 236 -1.77 19.93 17.23
CA ASP A 236 -2.63 20.53 18.25
C ASP A 236 -3.87 19.66 18.45
N THR A 237 -3.84 18.85 19.51
CA THR A 237 -4.92 17.92 19.87
C THR A 237 -6.17 18.62 20.38
N SER A 238 -6.07 19.89 20.79
CA SER A 238 -7.21 20.70 21.23
C SER A 238 -8.03 21.23 20.05
N ASN A 239 -7.48 21.22 18.83
CA ASN A 239 -8.11 21.77 17.63
C ASN A 239 -7.97 20.85 16.41
N ILE A 240 -8.55 19.64 16.49
CA ILE A 240 -8.58 18.69 15.36
C ILE A 240 -9.46 19.24 14.22
N PRO A 241 -8.95 19.37 12.98
CA PRO A 241 -9.70 19.96 11.88
C PRO A 241 -11.00 19.19 11.56
N SER A 242 -12.08 19.93 11.33
CA SER A 242 -13.44 19.39 11.13
C SER A 242 -13.61 18.59 9.85
N ASP A 243 -12.87 18.91 8.78
CA ASP A 243 -12.89 18.19 7.50
C ASP A 243 -11.87 17.03 7.44
N SER A 244 -11.21 16.73 8.57
CA SER A 244 -10.18 15.69 8.64
C SER A 244 -10.78 14.28 8.75
N ARG A 245 -9.95 13.26 8.45
CA ARG A 245 -10.36 11.85 8.53
C ARG A 245 -10.86 11.46 9.93
N ALA A 246 -10.27 12.03 10.98
CA ALA A 246 -10.64 11.72 12.37
C ALA A 246 -12.10 12.09 12.70
N LYS A 247 -12.68 13.07 12.00
CA LYS A 247 -14.06 13.53 12.18
C LYS A 247 -15.06 12.84 11.25
N GLN A 248 -14.61 11.93 10.37
CA GLN A 248 -15.47 11.20 9.46
C GLN A 248 -16.19 10.05 10.19
N GLN A 249 -17.48 9.86 9.90
CA GLN A 249 -18.25 8.73 10.42
C GLN A 249 -17.57 7.39 10.06
N GLY A 250 -17.40 6.51 11.05
CA GLY A 250 -16.66 5.25 10.91
C GLY A 250 -15.15 5.34 11.17
N TYR A 251 -14.61 6.55 11.39
CA TYR A 251 -13.17 6.79 11.63
C TYR A 251 -12.87 7.41 13.00
N THR A 252 -13.82 7.41 13.93
CA THR A 252 -13.67 7.97 15.28
C THR A 252 -12.58 7.28 16.09
N TRP A 253 -12.21 6.04 15.75
CA TRP A 253 -11.05 5.34 16.31
C TRP A 253 -9.72 6.13 16.12
N LEU A 254 -9.63 6.99 15.10
CA LEU A 254 -8.44 7.79 14.85
C LEU A 254 -8.20 8.85 15.94
N GLU A 255 -9.26 9.34 16.59
CA GLU A 255 -9.11 10.24 17.76
C GLU A 255 -8.40 9.53 18.92
N GLY A 256 -8.75 8.27 19.16
CA GLY A 256 -8.06 7.44 20.16
C GLY A 256 -6.58 7.24 19.84
N ILE A 257 -6.23 7.08 18.56
CA ILE A 257 -4.83 6.99 18.13
C ILE A 257 -4.09 8.32 18.31
N ILE A 258 -4.72 9.46 18.00
CA ILE A 258 -4.12 10.78 18.20
C ILE A 258 -3.77 10.98 19.69
N GLN A 259 -4.72 10.69 20.59
CA GLN A 259 -4.50 10.76 22.04
C GLN A 259 -3.40 9.80 22.51
N GLN A 260 -3.36 8.58 21.95
CA GLN A 260 -2.29 7.62 22.25
C GLN A 260 -0.92 8.15 21.80
N TRP A 261 -0.81 8.71 20.60
CA TRP A 261 0.44 9.27 20.08
C TRP A 261 0.91 10.49 20.87
N GLU A 262 -0.01 11.30 21.37
CA GLU A 262 0.29 12.39 22.29
C GLU A 262 0.92 11.85 23.58
N LYS A 263 0.27 10.88 24.21
CA LYS A 263 0.74 10.25 25.45
C LYS A 263 2.10 9.56 25.29
N GLU A 264 2.35 8.95 24.13
CA GLU A 264 3.61 8.27 23.81
C GLU A 264 4.72 9.23 23.34
N GLY A 265 4.45 10.55 23.28
CA GLY A 265 5.42 11.55 22.83
C GLY A 265 5.70 11.54 21.31
N LYS A 266 4.93 10.76 20.53
CA LYS A 266 5.09 10.68 19.07
C LYS A 266 4.73 11.99 18.38
N LEU A 267 3.71 12.71 18.86
CA LEU A 267 3.35 14.02 18.29
C LEU A 267 4.47 15.06 18.46
N GLU A 268 5.22 14.99 19.56
CA GLU A 268 6.38 15.88 19.76
C GLU A 268 7.50 15.56 18.77
N LYS A 269 7.78 14.28 18.54
CA LYS A 269 8.67 13.85 17.45
C LYS A 269 8.20 14.34 16.09
N VAL A 270 6.88 14.31 15.80
CA VAL A 270 6.33 14.87 14.55
C VAL A 270 6.60 16.37 14.43
N LYS A 271 6.48 17.16 15.50
CA LYS A 271 6.82 18.59 15.47
C LYS A 271 8.30 18.83 15.19
N ILE A 272 9.19 18.08 15.84
CA ILE A 272 10.64 18.16 15.62
C ILE A 272 10.97 17.82 14.16
N LEU A 273 10.40 16.73 13.64
CA LEU A 273 10.56 16.34 12.24
C LEU A 273 9.99 17.38 11.27
N THR A 274 8.90 18.04 11.63
CA THR A 274 8.30 19.11 10.82
C THR A 274 9.26 20.29 10.70
N GLU A 275 9.86 20.72 11.82
CA GLU A 275 10.85 21.80 11.80
C GLU A 275 12.09 21.37 11.01
N TYR A 276 12.58 20.15 11.22
CA TYR A 276 13.72 19.60 10.49
C TYR A 276 13.48 19.58 8.97
N ALA A 277 12.32 19.10 8.53
CA ALA A 277 11.92 19.09 7.12
C ALA A 277 11.98 20.50 6.51
N LYS A 278 11.49 21.49 7.26
CA LYS A 278 11.46 22.90 6.83
C LYS A 278 12.85 23.51 6.76
N THR A 279 13.67 23.33 7.80
CA THR A 279 14.97 24.03 7.92
C THR A 279 16.08 23.40 7.09
N HIS A 280 16.08 22.08 6.92
CA HIS A 280 17.18 21.36 6.26
C HIS A 280 16.86 20.89 4.84
N LEU A 281 15.57 20.70 4.50
CA LEU A 281 15.17 20.13 3.21
C LEU A 281 14.25 21.04 2.38
N ASP A 282 13.74 22.12 2.99
CA ASP A 282 12.73 23.02 2.43
C ASP A 282 11.51 22.25 1.88
N CYS A 283 10.94 21.37 2.73
CA CYS A 283 9.78 20.58 2.38
C CYS A 283 8.78 20.44 3.54
N SER A 284 7.58 19.93 3.24
CA SER A 284 6.60 19.65 4.29
C SER A 284 6.92 18.35 5.03
N MET A 285 6.30 18.16 6.21
CA MET A 285 6.38 16.90 6.95
C MET A 285 5.83 15.71 6.14
N ALA A 286 4.79 15.95 5.32
CA ALA A 286 4.23 14.91 4.46
C ALA A 286 5.24 14.50 3.38
N ASP A 287 5.92 15.46 2.75
CA ASP A 287 6.94 15.18 1.73
C ASP A 287 8.10 14.38 2.33
N LEU A 288 8.58 14.77 3.51
CA LEU A 288 9.62 14.05 4.25
C LEU A 288 9.21 12.60 4.54
N ALA A 289 8.00 12.38 5.07
CA ALA A 289 7.52 11.04 5.42
C ALA A 289 7.38 10.14 4.18
N LEU A 290 6.84 10.67 3.08
CA LEU A 290 6.71 9.94 1.81
C LEU A 290 8.09 9.61 1.22
N ALA A 291 8.99 10.60 1.17
CA ALA A 291 10.34 10.43 0.62
C ALA A 291 11.16 9.41 1.44
N TRP A 292 11.04 9.45 2.78
CA TRP A 292 11.67 8.46 3.67
C TRP A 292 11.18 7.04 3.38
N CYS A 293 9.88 6.84 3.14
CA CYS A 293 9.36 5.51 2.78
C CYS A 293 9.95 5.02 1.45
N VAL A 294 10.06 5.90 0.44
CA VAL A 294 10.62 5.57 -0.88
C VAL A 294 12.13 5.30 -0.81
N LYS A 295 12.86 5.92 0.13
CA LYS A 295 14.30 5.69 0.30
C LYS A 295 14.65 4.25 0.66
N ASN A 296 13.74 3.49 1.26
CA ASN A 296 13.96 2.07 1.49
C ASN A 296 13.99 1.33 0.13
N PRO A 297 15.12 0.71 -0.27
CA PRO A 297 15.25 0.06 -1.57
C PRO A 297 14.38 -1.19 -1.71
N ASN A 298 13.97 -1.79 -0.58
CA ASN A 298 13.10 -2.97 -0.55
C ASN A 298 11.61 -2.63 -0.73
N VAL A 299 11.27 -1.33 -0.68
CA VAL A 299 9.91 -0.86 -0.97
C VAL A 299 9.76 -0.62 -2.47
N SER A 300 9.03 -1.48 -3.16
CA SER A 300 8.80 -1.32 -4.61
C SER A 300 7.89 -0.13 -4.90
N CYS A 301 6.84 0.07 -4.10
CA CYS A 301 5.85 1.12 -4.26
C CYS A 301 5.26 1.55 -2.91
N VAL A 302 5.07 2.86 -2.72
CA VAL A 302 4.38 3.46 -1.57
C VAL A 302 2.98 3.91 -2.01
N LEU A 303 1.94 3.35 -1.40
CA LEU A 303 0.55 3.69 -1.73
C LEU A 303 0.13 5.01 -1.09
N LEU A 304 -0.12 6.00 -1.96
CA LEU A 304 -0.69 7.28 -1.59
C LEU A 304 -2.20 7.16 -1.39
N GLY A 305 -2.73 7.94 -0.46
CA GLY A 305 -4.16 8.14 -0.29
C GLY A 305 -4.47 9.62 -0.31
N ALA A 306 -5.51 10.01 -1.06
CA ALA A 306 -5.93 11.39 -1.16
C ALA A 306 -7.42 11.48 -1.45
N THR A 307 -8.03 12.56 -0.97
CA THR A 307 -9.45 12.86 -1.10
C THR A 307 -9.71 14.09 -1.97
N LYS A 308 -8.66 14.89 -2.21
CA LYS A 308 -8.70 16.10 -3.03
C LYS A 308 -7.52 16.09 -4.01
N THR A 309 -7.67 16.76 -5.13
CA THR A 309 -6.70 16.82 -6.24
C THR A 309 -5.37 17.44 -5.78
N GLU A 310 -5.45 18.48 -4.96
CA GLU A 310 -4.31 19.24 -4.42
C GLU A 310 -3.44 18.35 -3.52
N GLN A 311 -4.03 17.35 -2.86
CA GLN A 311 -3.28 16.40 -2.03
C GLN A 311 -2.40 15.47 -2.88
N ILE A 312 -2.86 15.04 -4.06
CA ILE A 312 -2.02 14.25 -4.97
C ILE A 312 -0.93 15.10 -5.59
N GLU A 313 -1.26 16.31 -6.06
CA GLU A 313 -0.25 17.24 -6.57
C GLU A 313 0.84 17.53 -5.54
N ALA A 314 0.46 17.74 -4.28
CA ALA A 314 1.42 17.93 -3.19
C ALA A 314 2.24 16.66 -2.95
N ASN A 315 1.59 15.50 -2.77
CA ASN A 315 2.30 14.25 -2.47
C ASN A 315 3.29 13.84 -3.57
N LEU A 316 3.01 14.16 -4.84
CA LEU A 316 3.92 13.85 -5.95
C LEU A 316 5.24 14.62 -5.87
N LYS A 317 5.25 15.82 -5.26
CA LYS A 317 6.48 16.63 -5.06
C LYS A 317 7.46 15.99 -4.08
N ALA A 318 7.00 15.06 -3.25
CA ALA A 318 7.86 14.28 -2.37
C ALA A 318 8.99 13.55 -3.12
N ILE A 319 8.83 13.30 -4.42
CA ILE A 319 9.88 12.70 -5.26
C ILE A 319 11.16 13.56 -5.29
N GLU A 320 11.04 14.88 -5.25
CA GLU A 320 12.17 15.82 -5.24
C GLU A 320 12.94 15.74 -3.92
N VAL A 321 12.25 15.41 -2.82
CA VAL A 321 12.85 15.23 -1.50
C VAL A 321 13.62 13.91 -1.41
N VAL A 322 13.23 12.89 -2.19
CA VAL A 322 13.96 11.61 -2.26
C VAL A 322 15.40 11.84 -2.70
N GLU A 323 15.69 12.77 -3.61
CA GLU A 323 17.09 13.03 -4.03
C GLU A 323 17.88 13.77 -2.94
N LYS A 324 17.21 14.67 -2.22
CA LYS A 324 17.82 15.49 -1.16
C LYS A 324 18.18 14.70 0.10
N LEU A 325 17.48 13.60 0.39
CA LEU A 325 17.74 12.78 1.58
C LEU A 325 19.09 12.04 1.46
N THR A 326 20.14 12.65 2.01
CA THR A 326 21.50 12.09 2.18
C THR A 326 21.57 11.14 3.38
N ASN A 327 22.69 10.43 3.52
CA ASN A 327 22.94 9.57 4.69
C ASN A 327 22.94 10.36 6.01
N GLU A 328 23.49 11.58 6.00
CA GLU A 328 23.47 12.47 7.17
C GLU A 328 22.04 12.81 7.58
N HIS A 329 21.18 13.14 6.61
CA HIS A 329 19.78 13.38 6.90
C HIS A 329 19.08 12.14 7.45
N MET A 330 19.34 10.96 6.86
CA MET A 330 18.78 9.71 7.36
C MET A 330 19.22 9.42 8.80
N GLU A 331 20.48 9.64 9.16
CA GLU A 331 20.99 9.46 10.53
C GLU A 331 20.37 10.44 11.53
N ALA A 332 20.18 11.70 11.14
CA ALA A 332 19.47 12.68 11.95
C ALA A 332 18.00 12.25 12.20
N LEU A 333 17.32 11.73 11.18
CA LEU A 333 15.97 11.19 11.33
C LEU A 333 15.95 9.98 12.27
N GLU A 334 16.92 9.05 12.16
CA GLU A 334 17.03 7.92 13.09
C GLU A 334 17.18 8.40 14.54
N THR A 335 17.97 9.44 14.77
CA THR A 335 18.18 10.04 16.09
C THR A 335 16.90 10.65 16.65
N ILE A 336 16.12 11.37 15.83
CA ILE A 336 14.85 11.98 16.25
C ILE A 336 13.80 10.90 16.53
N LEU A 337 13.73 9.89 15.66
CA LEU A 337 12.74 8.83 15.75
C LEU A 337 13.02 7.88 16.91
N ASP A 338 14.28 7.56 17.16
CA ASP A 338 14.75 6.67 18.24
C ASP A 338 13.88 5.41 18.35
N ASN A 339 13.67 4.76 17.21
CA ASN A 339 12.79 3.58 17.09
C ASN A 339 13.28 2.61 16.00
N LYS A 340 14.57 2.69 15.63
CA LYS A 340 15.16 1.83 14.62
C LYS A 340 15.04 0.37 15.06
N PRO A 341 14.41 -0.51 14.25
CA PRO A 341 14.32 -1.92 14.59
C PRO A 341 15.71 -2.55 14.73
N ASP A 342 15.84 -3.47 15.69
CA ASP A 342 17.06 -4.27 15.82
C ASP A 342 17.30 -5.13 14.59
N SER A 343 18.58 -5.34 14.23
CA SER A 343 18.96 -6.30 13.20
C SER A 343 18.53 -7.73 13.57
N VAL A 344 17.97 -8.48 12.60
CA VAL A 344 17.71 -9.93 12.76
C VAL A 344 18.99 -10.75 12.82
N TYR A 345 20.08 -10.25 12.21
CA TYR A 345 21.40 -10.87 12.29
C TYR A 345 22.07 -10.33 13.54
N GLY A 346 22.23 -11.18 14.57
CA GLY A 346 22.90 -10.81 15.82
C GLY A 346 24.40 -10.52 15.64
N HIS A 347 25.12 -10.24 16.73
CA HIS A 347 26.54 -9.82 16.72
C HIS A 347 27.56 -10.92 16.34
N GLY A 348 27.14 -11.99 15.66
CA GLY A 348 27.99 -13.09 15.22
C GLY A 348 28.77 -12.74 13.95
N ASN A 349 29.74 -11.82 14.06
CA ASN A 349 30.63 -11.49 12.94
C ASN A 349 31.63 -12.62 12.70
N ARG A 350 31.27 -13.61 11.89
CA ARG A 350 32.26 -14.52 11.29
C ARG A 350 32.99 -13.76 10.18
N GLN A 351 34.12 -13.14 10.52
CA GLN A 351 35.05 -12.65 9.50
C GLN A 351 35.69 -13.86 8.82
N ILE A 352 35.61 -13.93 7.49
CA ILE A 352 36.39 -14.88 6.71
C ILE A 352 37.81 -14.28 6.63
N PRO A 353 38.82 -14.91 7.21
CA PRO A 353 40.19 -14.43 7.08
C PRO A 353 40.59 -14.49 5.61
N THR A 354 41.11 -13.39 5.09
CA THR A 354 41.88 -13.40 3.85
C THR A 354 43.19 -14.16 4.08
N ILE A 355 43.45 -15.20 3.29
CA ILE A 355 44.75 -15.91 3.22
C ILE A 355 45.65 -15.17 2.25
#